data_AF-A0AAW6U1R2-F1
#
_entry.id   AF-A0AAW6U1R2-F1
#
_cell.length_a   1.000
_cell.length_b   1.000
_cell.length_c   1.000
_cell.angle_alpha   90.00
_cell.angle_beta   90.00
_cell.angle_gamma   90.00
#
_symmetry.space_group_name_H-M   'P 1'
#
loop_
_entity.id
_entity.type
_entity.pdbx_description
1 polymer ?
#
loop_
_entity_poly.entity_id
_entity_poly.type
_entity_poly.pdbx_seq_one_letter_code
_entity_poly.pdbx_strand_id
1 'polypeptide(L)'
;MLVLVGFFSAGAVANPVFIEDFETDLSQWIGKNGGAHNGIIVADPLNAGNNVLSFSATASGGDIFTIAAFDLAAGQSYTISFDYLGMPSQVAGGSGGFAGLSQAYPGTHLWYYGTNATSGAAPVLIDDGQWHTYTYEFTAPTSIGSSIHLMFEDFSYYGGAGVAGDAFFDNIQITTVPVPGALLLGSIGLGLTGYFRRRNTF
;
A
#
# COMPACT_ATOMS: atom_id res chain seq x y z
N MET A 1 47.63 19.64 10.08
CA MET A 1 46.54 18.83 10.65
C MET A 1 45.31 19.09 9.80
N LEU A 2 44.90 18.14 8.97
CA LEU A 2 43.74 18.25 8.08
C LEU A 2 42.52 17.70 8.83
N VAL A 3 41.51 18.54 9.10
CA VAL A 3 40.26 18.09 9.70
C VAL A 3 39.33 17.66 8.56
N LEU A 4 39.12 16.36 8.44
CA LEU A 4 38.10 15.79 7.55
C LEU A 4 36.75 15.93 8.25
N VAL A 5 35.93 16.88 7.81
CA VAL A 5 34.52 16.97 8.24
C VAL A 5 33.74 15.99 7.37
N GLY A 6 33.47 14.80 7.91
CA GLY A 6 32.55 13.86 7.30
C GLY A 6 31.13 14.36 7.46
N PHE A 7 30.47 14.71 6.36
CA PHE A 7 29.02 14.89 6.34
C PHE A 7 28.37 13.50 6.43
N PHE A 8 27.83 13.16 7.60
CA PHE A 8 26.88 12.05 7.71
C PHE A 8 25.57 12.52 7.09
N SER A 9 25.28 12.08 5.87
CA SER A 9 23.92 12.11 5.34
C SER A 9 23.10 11.07 6.10
N ALA A 10 22.28 11.51 7.04
CA ALA A 10 21.21 10.66 7.58
C ALA A 10 20.26 10.34 6.43
N GLY A 11 20.28 9.09 5.95
CA GLY A 11 19.31 8.62 4.96
C GLY A 11 17.92 8.74 5.56
N ALA A 12 16.98 9.34 4.83
CA ALA A 12 15.60 9.40 5.28
C ALA A 12 15.03 7.97 5.25
N VAL A 13 14.37 7.56 6.34
CA VAL A 13 13.86 6.20 6.54
C VAL A 13 12.38 6.17 6.16
N ALA A 14 11.97 5.14 5.42
CA ALA A 14 10.56 4.89 5.11
C ALA A 14 9.81 4.51 6.40
N ASN A 15 8.70 5.18 6.71
CA ASN A 15 7.88 4.87 7.87
C ASN A 15 6.68 4.01 7.45
N PRO A 16 6.39 2.90 8.16
CA PRO A 16 5.20 2.11 7.91
C PRO A 16 3.96 2.90 8.28
N VAL A 17 2.99 2.93 7.36
CA VAL A 17 1.63 3.46 7.53
C VAL A 17 0.70 2.33 7.96
N PHE A 18 0.86 1.15 7.38
CA PHE A 18 0.07 -0.04 7.66
C PHE A 18 0.91 -1.30 7.42
N ILE A 19 0.69 -2.34 8.24
CA ILE A 19 1.29 -3.67 8.11
C ILE A 19 0.23 -4.72 8.47
N GLU A 20 0.16 -5.80 7.72
CA GLU A 20 -0.67 -6.97 8.00
C GLU A 20 0.05 -8.24 7.53
N ASP A 21 0.07 -9.26 8.39
CA ASP A 21 0.65 -10.59 8.14
C ASP A 21 -0.37 -11.72 8.34
N PHE A 22 -1.62 -11.40 8.70
CA PHE A 22 -2.72 -12.34 8.90
C PHE A 22 -2.46 -13.44 9.95
N GLU A 23 -1.51 -13.26 10.85
CA GLU A 23 -1.16 -14.24 11.89
C GLU A 23 -2.02 -14.14 13.17
N THR A 24 -2.98 -13.21 13.20
CA THR A 24 -3.86 -12.99 14.36
C THR A 24 -5.35 -13.13 14.01
N ASP A 25 -5.97 -12.06 13.52
CA ASP A 25 -7.40 -12.02 13.20
C ASP A 25 -7.70 -10.89 12.19
N LEU A 26 -8.97 -10.79 11.76
CA LEU A 26 -9.43 -9.75 10.84
C LEU A 26 -10.12 -8.58 11.56
N SER A 27 -9.83 -8.33 12.84
CA SER A 27 -10.51 -7.29 13.63
C SER A 27 -10.23 -5.86 13.15
N GLN A 28 -9.19 -5.67 12.33
CA GLN A 28 -8.87 -4.40 11.69
C GLN A 28 -9.59 -4.18 10.37
N TRP A 29 -10.45 -5.11 9.97
CA TRP A 29 -11.07 -5.15 8.67
C TRP A 29 -12.60 -5.10 8.75
N ILE A 30 -13.21 -4.55 7.71
CA ILE A 30 -14.66 -4.38 7.59
C ILE A 30 -15.11 -4.66 6.17
N GLY A 31 -16.34 -5.14 6.02
CA GLY A 31 -16.93 -5.37 4.71
C GLY A 31 -17.51 -4.12 4.09
N LYS A 32 -17.87 -4.27 2.83
CA LYS A 32 -18.60 -3.26 2.06
C LYS A 32 -19.82 -2.73 2.85
N ASN A 33 -20.06 -1.43 2.74
CA ASN A 33 -21.07 -0.64 3.45
C ASN A 33 -20.97 -0.69 4.98
N GLY A 34 -19.78 -0.99 5.51
CA GLY A 34 -19.58 -1.17 6.95
C GLY A 34 -20.15 -2.49 7.48
N GLY A 35 -20.38 -3.46 6.60
CA GLY A 35 -20.99 -4.75 6.92
C GLY A 35 -19.98 -5.88 7.14
N ALA A 36 -20.45 -7.12 7.01
CA ALA A 36 -19.61 -8.30 6.97
C ALA A 36 -18.81 -8.37 5.66
N HIS A 37 -17.59 -8.89 5.73
CA HIS A 37 -16.74 -9.24 4.58
C HIS A 37 -16.67 -10.76 4.41
N ASN A 38 -16.18 -11.20 3.25
CA ASN A 38 -15.90 -12.61 2.97
C ASN A 38 -14.43 -12.99 3.18
N GLY A 39 -13.57 -12.04 3.54
CA GLY A 39 -12.18 -12.35 3.89
C GLY A 39 -12.12 -13.34 5.06
N ILE A 40 -11.28 -14.36 4.92
CA ILE A 40 -11.02 -15.41 5.89
C ILE A 40 -9.51 -15.63 6.00
N ILE A 41 -9.05 -15.96 7.20
CA ILE A 41 -7.67 -16.41 7.42
C ILE A 41 -7.65 -17.93 7.23
N VAL A 42 -6.75 -18.41 6.38
CA VAL A 42 -6.53 -19.84 6.11
C VAL A 42 -5.05 -20.15 6.18
N ALA A 43 -4.69 -21.42 6.36
CA ALA A 43 -3.30 -21.84 6.24
C ALA A 43 -2.82 -21.62 4.79
N ASP A 44 -1.58 -21.13 4.62
CA ASP A 44 -0.95 -20.97 3.31
C ASP A 44 -0.93 -22.33 2.58
N PRO A 45 -1.49 -22.42 1.36
CA PRO A 45 -1.52 -23.64 0.56
C PRO A 45 -0.16 -24.28 0.29
N LEU A 46 0.91 -23.48 0.29
CA LEU A 46 2.29 -23.91 0.02
C LEU A 46 3.13 -24.04 1.29
N ASN A 47 2.67 -23.49 2.43
CA ASN A 47 3.37 -23.55 3.71
C ASN A 47 2.38 -23.51 4.89
N ALA A 48 1.90 -24.67 5.34
CA ALA A 48 0.91 -24.77 6.42
C ALA A 48 1.33 -24.19 7.79
N GLY A 49 2.57 -23.72 7.96
CA GLY A 49 3.03 -22.99 9.14
C GLY A 49 2.79 -21.47 9.10
N ASN A 50 2.23 -20.95 8.00
CA ASN A 50 1.89 -19.55 7.77
C ASN A 50 0.38 -19.41 7.54
N ASN A 51 -0.19 -18.28 7.91
CA ASN A 51 -1.58 -17.93 7.68
C ASN A 51 -1.67 -16.81 6.66
N VAL A 52 -2.70 -16.83 5.82
CA VAL A 52 -2.87 -15.87 4.73
C VAL A 52 -4.32 -15.48 4.58
N LEU A 53 -4.57 -14.32 3.96
CA LEU A 53 -5.92 -13.91 3.58
C LEU A 53 -6.36 -14.71 2.35
N SER A 54 -7.60 -15.21 2.41
CA SER A 54 -8.37 -15.68 1.24
C SER A 54 -9.84 -15.29 1.41
N PHE A 55 -10.74 -15.79 0.56
CA PHE A 55 -12.13 -15.35 0.54
C PHE A 55 -13.11 -16.53 0.50
N SER A 56 -14.18 -16.44 1.29
CA SER A 56 -15.24 -17.47 1.31
C SER A 56 -16.28 -17.30 0.21
N ALA A 57 -16.30 -16.15 -0.46
CA ALA A 57 -17.16 -15.84 -1.58
C ALA A 57 -16.49 -14.77 -2.46
N THR A 58 -16.90 -14.71 -3.73
CA THR A 58 -16.46 -13.64 -4.63
C THR A 58 -17.27 -12.36 -4.41
N ALA A 59 -16.67 -11.21 -4.65
CA ALA A 59 -17.29 -9.91 -4.57
C ALA A 59 -16.84 -8.97 -5.70
N SER A 60 -17.38 -7.76 -5.74
CA SER A 60 -16.97 -6.74 -6.71
C SER A 60 -17.03 -5.33 -6.11
N GLY A 61 -16.01 -4.52 -6.35
CA GLY A 61 -15.88 -3.17 -5.81
C GLY A 61 -15.31 -3.16 -4.38
N GLY A 62 -14.39 -4.07 -4.08
CA GLY A 62 -13.80 -4.32 -2.78
C GLY A 62 -14.67 -5.24 -1.92
N ASP A 63 -14.08 -6.28 -1.34
CA ASP A 63 -14.75 -7.18 -0.41
C ASP A 63 -14.50 -6.73 1.03
N ILE A 64 -13.21 -6.65 1.36
CA ILE A 64 -12.69 -6.35 2.69
C ILE A 64 -11.86 -5.06 2.63
N PHE A 65 -12.01 -4.23 3.66
CA PHE A 65 -11.41 -2.90 3.77
C PHE A 65 -10.82 -2.68 5.16
N THR A 66 -9.73 -1.91 5.29
CA THR A 66 -9.25 -1.52 6.63
C THR A 66 -10.27 -0.61 7.34
N ILE A 67 -10.52 -0.86 8.63
CA ILE A 67 -11.36 0.01 9.47
C ILE A 67 -10.67 1.35 9.67
N ALA A 68 -9.40 1.30 10.11
CA ALA A 68 -8.59 2.50 10.23
C ALA A 68 -8.33 3.06 8.82
N ALA A 69 -8.76 4.30 8.64
CA ALA A 69 -8.40 5.06 7.46
C ALA A 69 -7.02 5.68 7.67
N PHE A 70 -6.27 5.85 6.59
CA PHE A 70 -5.02 6.58 6.57
C PHE A 70 -5.14 7.80 5.67
N ASP A 71 -4.49 8.89 6.08
CA ASP A 71 -4.43 10.12 5.31
C ASP A 71 -3.18 10.10 4.43
N LEU A 72 -3.39 10.37 3.15
CA LEU A 72 -2.32 10.43 2.16
C LEU A 72 -2.04 11.90 1.84
N ALA A 73 -0.84 12.37 2.18
CA ALA A 73 -0.45 13.74 1.90
C ALA A 73 -0.39 13.96 0.38
N ALA A 74 -1.22 14.85 -0.16
CA ALA A 74 -1.27 15.11 -1.60
C ALA A 74 0.12 15.45 -2.16
N GLY A 75 0.53 14.75 -3.22
CA GLY A 75 1.86 14.90 -3.84
C GLY A 75 3.00 14.16 -3.14
N GLN A 76 2.77 13.53 -1.98
CA GLN A 76 3.73 12.64 -1.34
C GLN A 76 3.70 11.26 -2.03
N SER A 77 4.87 10.66 -2.23
CA SER A 77 4.98 9.27 -2.72
C SER A 77 4.88 8.27 -1.58
N TYR A 78 4.21 7.16 -1.87
CA TYR A 78 4.01 6.02 -0.99
C TYR A 78 4.31 4.73 -1.76
N THR A 79 4.69 3.69 -1.04
CA THR A 79 4.81 2.34 -1.58
C THR A 79 3.79 1.46 -0.92
N ILE A 80 3.06 0.68 -1.72
CA ILE A 80 2.30 -0.49 -1.27
C ILE A 80 3.05 -1.74 -1.73
N SER A 81 3.24 -2.70 -0.83
CA SER A 81 3.74 -4.03 -1.15
C SER A 81 2.90 -5.11 -0.51
N PHE A 82 2.83 -6.27 -1.15
CA PHE A 82 2.18 -7.47 -0.65
C PHE A 82 2.68 -8.68 -1.42
N ASP A 83 2.50 -9.86 -0.85
CA ASP A 83 2.64 -11.13 -1.54
C ASP A 83 1.27 -11.59 -2.06
N TYR A 84 1.26 -12.19 -3.24
CA TYR A 84 0.05 -12.78 -3.83
C TYR A 84 0.35 -14.17 -4.40
N LEU A 85 -0.59 -15.07 -4.18
CA LEU A 85 -0.63 -16.40 -4.75
C LEU A 85 -2.01 -16.60 -5.39
N GLY A 86 -2.01 -16.99 -6.65
CA GLY A 86 -3.22 -17.36 -7.39
C GLY A 86 -3.15 -18.80 -7.90
N MET A 87 -4.23 -19.56 -7.74
CA MET A 87 -4.25 -20.99 -8.08
C MET A 87 -4.74 -21.26 -9.52
N PRO A 88 -3.84 -21.60 -10.47
CA PRO A 88 -4.17 -21.74 -11.91
C PRO A 88 -5.16 -22.84 -12.25
N SER A 89 -5.32 -23.83 -11.37
CA SER A 89 -6.13 -25.02 -11.65
C SER A 89 -7.63 -24.81 -11.45
N GLN A 90 -8.04 -23.67 -10.89
CA GLN A 90 -9.45 -23.40 -10.58
C GLN A 90 -10.15 -22.64 -11.70
N VAL A 91 -9.48 -21.67 -12.35
CA VAL A 91 -10.05 -20.87 -13.45
C VAL A 91 -8.99 -20.53 -14.51
N ALA A 92 -9.25 -20.87 -15.77
CA ALA A 92 -8.40 -20.42 -16.88
C ALA A 92 -8.61 -18.91 -17.13
N GLY A 93 -7.63 -18.08 -16.76
CA GLY A 93 -7.68 -16.62 -16.98
C GLY A 93 -7.85 -15.77 -15.72
N GLY A 94 -7.87 -16.39 -14.54
CA GLY A 94 -7.31 -15.79 -13.33
C GLY A 94 -8.11 -16.01 -12.05
N SER A 95 -7.44 -15.96 -10.91
CA SER A 95 -7.97 -16.29 -9.57
C SER A 95 -8.75 -15.14 -8.92
N GLY A 96 -9.20 -14.17 -9.71
CA GLY A 96 -10.02 -13.05 -9.22
C GLY A 96 -9.33 -12.06 -8.28
N GLY A 97 -8.04 -12.19 -7.94
CA GLY A 97 -7.39 -11.28 -7.00
C GLY A 97 -7.33 -9.82 -7.47
N PHE A 98 -7.77 -8.87 -6.64
CA PHE A 98 -7.52 -7.43 -6.82
C PHE A 98 -7.11 -6.76 -5.51
N ALA A 99 -6.23 -5.75 -5.63
CA ALA A 99 -5.75 -4.93 -4.53
C ALA A 99 -5.81 -3.44 -4.88
N GLY A 100 -6.32 -2.64 -3.96
CA GLY A 100 -6.58 -1.22 -4.20
C GLY A 100 -6.72 -0.38 -2.93
N LEU A 101 -6.97 0.91 -3.14
CA LEU A 101 -7.35 1.86 -2.10
C LEU A 101 -8.75 2.42 -2.40
N SER A 102 -9.49 2.76 -1.34
CA SER A 102 -10.85 3.33 -1.44
C SER A 102 -11.06 4.47 -0.45
N GLN A 103 -11.78 5.52 -0.85
CA GLN A 103 -12.18 6.65 0.01
C GLN A 103 -13.36 6.34 0.96
N ALA A 104 -13.97 5.15 0.86
CA ALA A 104 -15.06 4.67 1.70
C ALA A 104 -15.24 3.14 1.53
N TYR A 105 -16.40 2.59 1.89
CA TYR A 105 -16.72 1.16 1.80
C TYR A 105 -17.94 0.89 0.89
N PRO A 106 -17.86 0.92 -0.45
CA PRO A 106 -16.80 1.44 -1.27
C PRO A 106 -16.93 2.94 -1.47
N GLY A 107 -15.91 3.56 -2.05
CA GLY A 107 -15.93 4.97 -2.48
C GLY A 107 -15.31 5.11 -3.86
N THR A 108 -14.61 6.23 -4.09
CA THR A 108 -13.71 6.33 -5.24
C THR A 108 -12.59 5.31 -5.09
N HIS A 109 -12.41 4.45 -6.10
CA HIS A 109 -11.39 3.41 -6.09
C HIS A 109 -10.11 3.84 -6.80
N LEU A 110 -9.00 3.34 -6.28
CA LEU A 110 -7.72 3.24 -6.97
C LEU A 110 -7.31 1.78 -6.98
N TRP A 111 -7.56 1.08 -8.09
CA TRP A 111 -7.09 -0.29 -8.28
C TRP A 111 -5.67 -0.29 -8.84
N TYR A 112 -4.73 -0.88 -8.11
CA TYR A 112 -3.34 -0.97 -8.57
C TYR A 112 -3.07 -2.30 -9.22
N TYR A 113 -3.47 -3.37 -8.55
CA TYR A 113 -3.27 -4.73 -9.01
C TYR A 113 -4.59 -5.44 -9.23
N GLY A 114 -4.58 -6.33 -10.21
CA GLY A 114 -5.68 -7.20 -10.56
C GLY A 114 -5.16 -8.36 -11.39
N THR A 115 -5.86 -9.48 -11.35
CA THR A 115 -5.63 -10.65 -12.23
C THR A 115 -6.03 -10.40 -13.69
N ASN A 116 -6.42 -9.17 -14.04
CA ASN A 116 -6.58 -8.73 -15.42
C ASN A 116 -6.06 -7.28 -15.63
N ALA A 117 -5.99 -6.84 -16.90
CA ALA A 117 -5.51 -5.51 -17.26
C ALA A 117 -6.52 -4.35 -17.01
N THR A 118 -7.62 -4.59 -16.30
CA THR A 118 -8.57 -3.51 -15.96
C THR A 118 -8.17 -2.73 -14.71
N SER A 119 -7.16 -3.19 -13.95
CA SER A 119 -6.53 -2.37 -12.90
C SER A 119 -5.70 -1.23 -13.52
N GLY A 120 -5.60 -0.11 -12.82
CA GLY A 120 -5.13 1.16 -13.38
C GLY A 120 -3.64 1.45 -13.24
N ALA A 121 -2.86 0.62 -12.52
CA ALA A 121 -1.56 1.08 -12.01
C ALA A 121 -0.38 0.08 -12.12
N ALA A 122 -0.57 -1.24 -12.23
CA ALA A 122 0.53 -2.20 -12.04
C ALA A 122 0.45 -3.43 -12.99
N PRO A 123 1.51 -4.26 -13.12
CA PRO A 123 1.43 -5.49 -13.93
C PRO A 123 0.33 -6.42 -13.40
N VAL A 124 -0.25 -7.19 -14.31
CA VAL A 124 -1.29 -8.18 -13.99
C VAL A 124 -0.74 -9.18 -12.97
N LEU A 125 -1.55 -9.50 -11.95
CA LEU A 125 -1.22 -10.54 -10.98
C LEU A 125 -1.06 -11.89 -11.68
N ILE A 126 -0.08 -12.67 -11.25
CA ILE A 126 0.30 -13.93 -11.89
C ILE A 126 -0.37 -15.08 -11.12
N ASP A 127 -1.17 -15.86 -11.84
CA ASP A 127 -1.85 -17.05 -11.33
C ASP A 127 -1.11 -18.31 -11.81
N ASP A 128 0.09 -18.56 -11.30
CA ASP A 128 0.92 -19.74 -11.67
C ASP A 128 1.09 -20.74 -10.51
N GLY A 129 0.38 -20.52 -9.41
CA GLY A 129 0.43 -21.36 -8.22
C GLY A 129 1.73 -21.18 -7.43
N GLN A 130 2.44 -20.07 -7.61
CA GLN A 130 3.58 -19.65 -6.81
C GLN A 130 3.31 -18.29 -6.17
N TRP A 131 3.95 -18.02 -5.03
CA TRP A 131 3.94 -16.71 -4.41
C TRP A 131 4.78 -15.72 -5.22
N HIS A 132 4.23 -14.53 -5.45
CA HIS A 132 4.92 -13.41 -6.07
C HIS A 132 4.80 -12.17 -5.18
N THR A 133 5.91 -11.46 -4.99
CA THR A 133 5.92 -10.17 -4.29
C THR A 133 5.64 -9.04 -5.28
N TYR A 134 4.69 -8.20 -4.93
CA TYR A 134 4.30 -7.02 -5.69
C TYR A 134 4.63 -5.77 -4.91
N THR A 135 5.19 -4.78 -5.59
CA THR A 135 5.53 -3.47 -5.03
C THR A 135 5.14 -2.39 -6.02
N TYR A 136 4.29 -1.46 -5.58
CA TYR A 136 3.86 -0.33 -6.37
C TYR A 136 4.13 0.98 -5.64
N GLU A 137 4.93 1.83 -6.27
CA GLU A 137 5.11 3.22 -5.83
C GLU A 137 4.05 4.09 -6.51
N PHE A 138 3.36 4.91 -5.73
CA PHE A 138 2.39 5.87 -6.22
C PHE A 138 2.52 7.22 -5.53
N THR A 139 2.21 8.28 -6.27
CA THR A 139 2.08 9.62 -5.70
C THR A 139 0.62 9.85 -5.33
N ALA A 140 0.37 10.20 -4.07
CA ALA A 140 -0.98 10.44 -3.56
C ALA A 140 -1.70 11.53 -4.40
N PRO A 141 -2.86 11.22 -5.01
CA PRO A 141 -3.58 12.18 -5.84
C PRO A 141 -4.13 13.32 -5.00
N THR A 142 -4.19 14.52 -5.58
CA THR A 142 -4.78 15.71 -4.92
C THR A 142 -6.28 15.54 -4.63
N SER A 143 -6.96 14.63 -5.35
CA SER A 143 -8.40 14.34 -5.18
C SER A 143 -8.71 13.27 -4.12
N ILE A 144 -7.70 12.56 -3.60
CA ILE A 144 -7.90 11.35 -2.80
C ILE A 144 -7.32 11.46 -1.37
N GLY A 145 -6.76 12.60 -0.97
CA GLY A 145 -5.86 12.69 0.19
C GLY A 145 -6.35 12.35 1.61
N SER A 146 -7.63 12.08 1.89
CA SER A 146 -8.11 11.80 3.26
C SER A 146 -9.03 10.60 3.35
N SER A 147 -8.98 9.91 4.50
CA SER A 147 -9.83 8.76 4.82
C SER A 147 -9.72 7.61 3.81
N ILE A 148 -8.50 7.14 3.58
CA ILE A 148 -8.22 6.05 2.65
C ILE A 148 -8.15 4.71 3.35
N HIS A 149 -8.81 3.73 2.75
CA HIS A 149 -8.88 2.36 3.20
C HIS A 149 -8.17 1.46 2.20
N LEU A 150 -7.33 0.56 2.70
CA LEU A 150 -6.78 -0.52 1.88
C LEU A 150 -7.89 -1.53 1.64
N MET A 151 -8.00 -2.04 0.41
CA MET A 151 -9.03 -2.99 0.05
C MET A 151 -8.53 -4.13 -0.82
N PHE A 152 -9.14 -5.29 -0.64
CA PHE A 152 -8.91 -6.48 -1.45
C PHE A 152 -10.24 -7.10 -1.87
N GLU A 153 -10.22 -7.86 -2.97
CA GLU A 153 -11.31 -8.73 -3.37
C GLU A 153 -10.81 -9.96 -4.10
N ASP A 154 -11.64 -11.01 -4.03
CA ASP A 154 -11.69 -12.11 -4.98
C ASP A 154 -12.88 -11.85 -5.92
N PHE A 155 -12.57 -11.47 -7.15
CA PHE A 155 -13.50 -10.96 -8.15
C PHE A 155 -14.02 -12.05 -9.07
N SER A 156 -15.35 -12.15 -9.15
CA SER A 156 -15.98 -12.97 -10.18
C SER A 156 -16.07 -12.23 -11.51
N TYR A 157 -15.32 -12.71 -12.51
CA TYR A 157 -15.47 -12.26 -13.89
C TYR A 157 -16.87 -12.49 -14.46
N TYR A 158 -17.24 -11.69 -15.46
CA TYR A 158 -18.48 -11.83 -16.21
C TYR A 158 -18.67 -13.27 -16.71
N GLY A 159 -19.88 -13.81 -16.53
CA GLY A 159 -20.18 -15.20 -16.83
C GLY A 159 -20.00 -16.17 -15.65
N GLY A 160 -19.63 -15.66 -14.46
CA GLY A 160 -19.56 -16.45 -13.23
C GLY A 160 -18.34 -17.37 -13.17
N ALA A 161 -17.24 -16.97 -13.81
CA ALA A 161 -16.05 -17.79 -13.92
C ALA A 161 -15.15 -17.74 -12.68
N GLY A 162 -15.32 -16.79 -11.76
CA GLY A 162 -14.48 -16.71 -10.55
C GLY A 162 -14.85 -17.78 -9.52
N VAL A 163 -13.84 -18.34 -8.86
CA VAL A 163 -14.01 -19.34 -7.81
C VAL A 163 -13.51 -18.74 -6.50
N ALA A 164 -14.34 -18.71 -5.47
CA ALA A 164 -13.91 -18.18 -4.19
C ALA A 164 -12.80 -19.04 -3.58
N GLY A 165 -11.78 -18.38 -3.03
CA GLY A 165 -10.74 -19.06 -2.27
C GLY A 165 -9.58 -19.55 -3.11
N ASP A 166 -9.37 -18.94 -4.29
CA ASP A 166 -8.22 -19.19 -5.16
C ASP A 166 -7.27 -17.99 -5.29
N ALA A 167 -7.65 -16.81 -4.76
CA ALA A 167 -6.77 -15.68 -4.47
C ALA A 167 -6.31 -15.66 -3.02
N PHE A 168 -5.00 -15.45 -2.83
CA PHE A 168 -4.37 -15.36 -1.52
C PHE A 168 -3.48 -14.12 -1.44
N PHE A 169 -3.49 -13.45 -0.28
CA PHE A 169 -2.69 -12.27 0.00
C PHE A 169 -1.97 -12.40 1.34
N ASP A 170 -0.75 -11.87 1.42
CA ASP A 170 0.05 -11.86 2.64
C ASP A 170 1.07 -10.70 2.66
N ASN A 171 1.74 -10.51 3.80
CA ASN A 171 2.87 -9.60 4.01
C ASN A 171 2.61 -8.18 3.48
N ILE A 172 1.44 -7.64 3.79
CA ILE A 172 1.02 -6.34 3.28
C ILE A 172 1.74 -5.23 4.03
N GLN A 173 2.26 -4.26 3.29
CA GLN A 173 2.87 -3.08 3.86
C GLN A 173 2.55 -1.85 3.03
N ILE A 174 2.22 -0.75 3.71
CA ILE A 174 2.21 0.59 3.13
C ILE A 174 3.28 1.41 3.83
N THR A 175 4.13 2.10 3.07
CA THR A 175 5.18 2.97 3.62
C THR A 175 5.23 4.31 2.91
N THR A 176 5.74 5.34 3.58
CA THR A 176 6.10 6.60 2.93
C THR A 176 7.40 6.45 2.15
N VAL A 177 7.47 6.95 0.92
CA VAL A 177 8.73 7.08 0.18
C VAL A 177 9.45 8.35 0.62
N PRO A 178 10.64 8.27 1.23
CA PRO A 178 11.32 9.46 1.70
C PRO A 178 11.74 10.36 0.53
N VAL A 179 11.44 11.65 0.59
CA VAL A 179 11.89 12.61 -0.43
C VAL A 179 13.40 12.82 -0.29
N PRO A 180 14.21 12.57 -1.32
CA PRO A 180 15.62 12.90 -1.29
C PRO A 180 15.78 14.43 -1.29
N GLY A 181 16.03 15.04 -0.12
CA GLY A 181 16.47 16.45 -0.05
C GLY A 181 15.68 17.44 0.81
N ALA A 182 14.76 17.03 1.68
CA ALA A 182 14.12 17.96 2.64
C ALA A 182 15.01 18.35 3.84
N LEU A 183 16.32 18.10 3.78
CA LEU A 183 17.32 18.65 4.69
C LEU A 183 18.03 19.80 3.96
N LEU A 184 18.01 21.02 4.52
CA LEU A 184 18.81 22.22 4.12
C LEU A 184 18.14 23.40 3.36
N LEU A 185 16.85 23.71 3.58
CA LEU A 185 16.34 25.07 3.24
C LEU A 185 15.89 25.92 4.45
N GLY A 186 15.85 25.34 5.65
CA GLY A 186 15.41 26.03 6.87
C GLY A 186 16.49 26.75 7.69
N SER A 187 17.78 26.57 7.41
CA SER A 187 18.86 26.99 8.35
C SER A 187 19.90 27.98 7.80
N ILE A 188 19.76 28.51 6.58
CA ILE A 188 20.71 29.51 6.02
C ILE A 188 20.12 30.94 6.00
N GLY A 189 18.90 31.14 6.51
CA GLY A 189 18.18 32.42 6.42
C GLY A 189 18.33 33.41 7.58
N LEU A 190 19.17 33.17 8.58
CA LEU A 190 19.32 34.07 9.74
C LEU A 190 20.80 34.19 10.13
N GLY A 191 21.53 35.13 9.51
CA GLY A 191 22.91 35.33 9.95
C GLY A 191 23.76 36.38 9.26
N LEU A 192 23.25 37.30 8.44
CA LEU A 192 24.04 38.44 7.95
C LEU A 192 23.19 39.70 7.82
N THR A 193 22.72 40.23 8.94
CA THR A 193 22.29 41.63 9.02
C THR A 193 23.08 42.36 10.10
N GLY A 194 23.99 43.21 9.63
CA GLY A 194 24.33 44.47 10.28
C GLY A 194 25.56 44.44 11.15
N TYR A 195 26.67 44.98 10.65
CA TYR A 195 27.42 46.02 11.38
C TYR A 195 28.27 46.84 10.39
N PHE A 196 27.63 47.80 9.73
CA PHE A 196 28.31 49.01 9.26
C PHE A 196 27.76 50.19 10.06
N ARG A 197 28.50 50.65 11.08
CA ARG A 197 28.61 52.10 11.37
C ARG A 197 29.79 52.44 12.29
N ARG A 198 30.73 53.19 11.69
CA ARG A 198 31.78 54.07 12.23
C ARG A 198 31.48 54.77 13.56
N ARG A 199 32.55 55.05 14.34
CA ARG A 199 33.12 56.40 14.70
C ARG A 199 34.26 56.20 15.72
N ASN A 200 35.53 56.48 15.37
CA ASN A 200 36.32 57.74 15.49
C ASN A 200 36.81 58.12 16.91
N THR A 201 38.12 58.46 16.98
CA THR A 201 38.87 59.31 17.96
C THR A 201 39.04 58.74 19.39
N PHE A 202 40.20 58.75 20.05
CA PHE A 202 41.49 59.47 19.93
C PHE A 202 42.67 58.51 20.08
#